data_AF-A0A351ESC5-F1
#
_entry.id   AF-A0A351ESC5-F1
#
_cell.length_a   1.000
_cell.length_b   1.000
_cell.length_c   1.000
_cell.angle_alpha   90.00
_cell.angle_beta   90.00
_cell.angle_gamma   90.00
#
_symmetry.space_group_name_H-M   'P 1'
#
loop_
_entity.id
_entity.type
_entity.pdbx_description
1 polymer ?
#
loop_
_entity_poly.entity_id
_entity_poly.type
_entity_poly.pdbx_seq_one_letter_code
_entity_poly.pdbx_strand_id
1 'polypeptide(L)'
;MGLTPDEIAHRAFTPSVDGYHQGEVRSFLDRIAAQLRSLQLALPEGRVELAEFTTTLQDREPHLAALQEQLHDMLAELTAATSLMKEAQVEATSQLSEASSQLAAEQRALLERLTSDQRSMTSHLEIVQKLTSEQREAADSLALANEQAAVQLATAQKLATEQREASNHLVAAGRQQVAQLEAAQRLTSHQAEAAEQLSAARDLAAQRLAEAATAASTASAAPSTIIPKVYTDPAGQAAPTSASRTVRPSDGTMSLFASDLDDQPMFSDNANDLLDGVLDDVMENINDEGDQS
;
A
#
# COMPACT_ATOMS: atom_id res chain seq x y z
N MET A 1 -105.99 27.65 67.60
CA MET A 1 -106.61 28.81 66.91
C MET A 1 -106.41 30.03 67.80
N GLY A 2 -105.49 30.92 67.43
CA GLY A 2 -105.24 32.17 68.17
C GLY A 2 -106.27 33.25 67.79
N LEU A 3 -106.34 34.32 68.58
CA LEU A 3 -107.23 35.46 68.33
C LEU A 3 -106.74 36.25 67.10
N THR A 4 -107.69 36.70 66.27
CA THR A 4 -107.36 37.60 65.14
C THR A 4 -107.06 39.02 65.62
N PRO A 5 -106.31 39.83 64.86
CA PRO A 5 -106.05 41.22 65.25
C PRO A 5 -107.35 42.02 65.46
N ASP A 6 -108.38 41.73 64.68
CA ASP A 6 -109.69 42.39 64.80
C ASP A 6 -110.45 41.92 66.05
N GLU A 7 -110.36 40.64 66.41
CA GLU A 7 -110.91 40.12 67.67
C GLU A 7 -110.21 40.70 68.90
N ILE A 8 -108.91 41.01 68.81
CA ILE A 8 -108.14 41.62 69.91
C ILE A 8 -108.54 43.10 70.09
N ALA A 9 -108.66 43.85 68.98
CA ALA A 9 -109.00 45.28 69.02
C ALA A 9 -110.44 45.55 69.51
N HIS A 10 -111.37 44.64 69.23
CA HIS A 10 -112.79 44.80 69.60
C HIS A 10 -113.19 44.04 70.86
N ARG A 11 -112.23 43.48 71.61
CA ARG A 11 -112.54 42.69 72.80
C ARG A 11 -113.03 43.58 73.93
N ALA A 12 -114.27 43.33 74.38
CA ALA A 12 -114.86 44.03 75.50
C ALA A 12 -114.63 43.26 76.82
N PHE A 13 -114.27 44.00 77.87
CA PHE A 13 -114.14 43.48 79.23
C PHE A 13 -115.14 44.21 80.15
N THR A 14 -115.72 43.49 81.09
CA THR A 14 -116.62 44.07 82.09
C THR A 14 -115.84 44.95 83.06
N PRO A 15 -116.22 46.22 83.28
CA PRO A 15 -115.54 47.10 84.23
C PRO A 15 -115.66 46.57 85.67
N SER A 16 -114.57 46.57 86.43
CA SER A 16 -114.55 46.21 87.86
C SER A 16 -113.95 47.33 88.70
N VAL A 17 -114.35 47.41 89.98
CA VAL A 17 -114.00 48.51 90.90
C VAL A 17 -112.48 48.59 91.18
N ASP A 18 -111.79 47.45 91.19
CA ASP A 18 -110.33 47.33 91.34
C ASP A 18 -109.61 46.92 90.04
N GLY A 19 -110.23 47.22 88.89
CA GLY A 19 -109.75 46.77 87.57
C GLY A 19 -108.72 47.70 86.92
N TYR A 20 -108.04 47.19 85.90
CA TYR A 20 -107.16 47.99 85.03
C TYR A 20 -107.94 49.11 84.31
N HIS A 21 -107.27 50.24 84.09
CA HIS A 21 -107.84 51.38 83.39
C HIS A 21 -108.21 51.02 81.95
N GLN A 22 -109.50 51.09 81.63
CA GLN A 22 -110.05 50.64 80.35
C GLN A 22 -109.45 51.37 79.13
N GLY A 23 -109.11 52.66 79.28
CA GLY A 23 -108.45 53.42 78.21
C GLY A 23 -107.02 52.95 77.89
N GLU A 24 -106.26 52.57 78.92
CA GLU A 24 -104.91 52.03 78.78
C GLU A 24 -104.94 50.60 78.22
N VAL A 25 -105.85 49.77 78.72
CA VAL A 25 -106.09 48.42 78.20
C VAL A 25 -106.47 48.48 76.72
N ARG A 26 -107.35 49.41 76.32
CA ARG A 26 -107.74 49.56 74.92
C ARG A 26 -106.58 50.02 74.04
N SER A 27 -105.82 51.02 74.49
CA SER A 27 -104.61 51.49 73.78
C SER A 27 -103.56 50.40 73.64
N PHE A 28 -103.43 49.53 74.64
CA PHE A 28 -102.55 48.37 74.62
C PHE A 28 -103.02 47.29 73.65
N LEU A 29 -104.32 46.95 73.66
CA LEU A 29 -104.92 45.99 72.73
C LEU A 29 -104.83 46.46 71.28
N ASP A 30 -105.04 47.75 71.02
CA ASP A 30 -104.86 48.35 69.68
C ASP A 30 -103.40 48.23 69.20
N ARG A 31 -102.43 48.45 70.10
CA ARG A 31 -101.01 48.29 69.78
C ARG A 31 -100.64 46.84 69.49
N ILE A 32 -101.15 45.89 70.28
CA ILE A 32 -100.96 44.45 70.04
C ILE A 32 -101.60 44.03 68.71
N ALA A 33 -102.82 44.48 68.43
CA ALA A 33 -103.50 44.19 67.17
C ALA A 33 -102.72 44.74 65.97
N ALA A 34 -102.20 45.97 66.07
CA ALA A 34 -101.35 46.56 65.02
C ALA A 34 -100.05 45.76 64.81
N GLN A 35 -99.40 45.32 65.90
CA GLN A 35 -98.18 44.51 65.83
C GLN A 35 -98.46 43.11 65.25
N LEU A 36 -99.59 42.49 65.62
CA LEU A 36 -100.03 41.21 65.07
C LEU A 36 -100.37 41.33 63.57
N ARG A 37 -101.04 42.41 63.13
CA ARG A 37 -101.26 42.67 61.68
C ARG A 37 -99.96 42.86 60.93
N SER A 38 -99.02 43.62 61.49
CA SER A 38 -97.70 43.84 60.89
C SER A 38 -96.94 42.52 60.72
N LEU A 39 -96.92 41.68 61.75
CA LEU A 39 -96.33 40.32 61.67
C LEU A 39 -97.06 39.42 60.67
N GLN A 40 -98.38 39.47 60.61
CA GLN A 40 -99.18 38.69 59.66
C GLN A 40 -98.98 39.12 58.21
N LEU A 41 -98.68 40.40 57.97
CA LEU A 41 -98.35 40.95 56.66
C LEU A 41 -96.91 40.59 56.23
N ALA A 42 -95.95 40.59 57.17
CA ALA A 42 -94.54 40.28 56.87
C ALA A 42 -94.25 38.78 56.75
N LEU A 43 -95.02 37.90 57.42
CA LEU A 43 -94.84 36.43 57.34
C LEU A 43 -94.92 35.84 55.92
N PRO A 44 -95.90 36.20 55.07
CA PRO A 44 -95.99 35.68 53.71
C PRO A 44 -94.83 36.15 52.83
N GLU A 45 -94.36 37.39 52.99
CA GLU A 45 -93.19 37.92 52.27
C GLU A 45 -91.93 37.11 52.60
N GLY A 46 -91.64 36.90 53.88
CA GLY A 46 -90.50 36.08 54.30
C GLY A 46 -90.60 34.61 53.83
N ARG A 47 -91.81 34.06 53.67
CA ARG A 47 -92.02 32.71 53.12
C ARG A 47 -91.74 32.64 51.62
N VAL A 48 -92.04 33.70 50.86
CA VAL A 48 -91.70 33.78 49.44
C VAL A 48 -90.19 33.90 49.27
N GLU A 49 -89.53 34.75 50.04
CA GLU A 49 -88.06 34.87 50.02
C GLU A 49 -87.36 33.54 50.37
N LEU A 50 -87.87 32.80 51.37
CA LEU A 50 -87.38 31.47 51.72
C LEU A 50 -87.62 30.44 50.60
N ALA A 51 -88.77 30.51 49.91
CA ALA A 51 -89.06 29.65 48.77
C ALA A 51 -88.12 29.95 47.59
N GLU A 52 -87.89 31.23 47.27
CA GLU A 52 -86.93 31.63 46.24
C GLU A 52 -85.51 31.18 46.61
N PHE A 53 -85.07 31.43 47.84
CA PHE A 53 -83.76 31.01 48.30
C PHE A 53 -83.57 29.48 48.21
N THR A 54 -84.57 28.70 48.63
CA THR A 54 -84.51 27.24 48.54
C THR A 54 -84.48 26.74 47.10
N THR A 55 -85.20 27.38 46.17
CA THR A 55 -85.10 27.04 44.74
C THR A 55 -83.71 27.35 44.18
N THR A 56 -83.10 28.50 44.52
CA THR A 56 -81.74 28.81 44.08
C THR A 56 -80.68 27.85 44.64
N LEU A 57 -80.91 27.32 45.86
CA LEU A 57 -80.06 26.27 46.41
C LEU A 57 -80.23 24.94 45.67
N GLN A 58 -81.48 24.53 45.39
CA GLN A 58 -81.77 23.33 44.62
C GLN A 58 -81.22 23.39 43.19
N ASP A 59 -81.20 24.57 42.56
CA ASP A 59 -80.59 24.76 41.24
C ASP A 59 -79.06 24.73 41.26
N ARG A 60 -78.43 25.14 42.37
CA ARG A 60 -76.96 25.16 42.52
C ARG A 60 -76.36 23.80 42.84
N GLU A 61 -77.09 22.96 43.56
CA GLU A 61 -76.63 21.62 43.96
C GLU A 61 -76.21 20.73 42.76
N PRO A 62 -77.00 20.61 41.67
CA PRO A 62 -76.58 19.83 40.50
C PRO A 62 -75.40 20.48 39.76
N HIS A 63 -75.29 21.81 39.76
CA HIS A 63 -74.14 22.50 39.17
C HIS A 63 -72.84 22.17 39.93
N LEU A 64 -72.89 22.11 41.26
CA LEU A 64 -71.72 21.71 42.06
C LEU A 64 -71.36 20.24 41.82
N ALA A 65 -72.37 19.36 41.71
CA ALA A 65 -72.15 17.96 41.39
C ALA A 65 -71.51 17.78 40.00
N ALA A 66 -72.00 18.49 38.98
CA ALA A 66 -71.44 18.45 37.62
C ALA A 66 -70.01 19.00 37.58
N LEU A 67 -69.72 20.08 38.32
CA LEU A 67 -68.36 20.61 38.43
C LEU A 67 -67.41 19.62 39.12
N GLN A 68 -67.88 18.93 40.15
CA GLN A 68 -67.11 17.90 40.85
C GLN A 68 -66.81 16.70 39.94
N GLU A 69 -67.78 16.27 39.14
CA GLU A 69 -67.59 15.21 38.15
C GLU A 69 -66.58 15.64 37.07
N GLN A 70 -66.72 16.84 36.52
CA GLN A 70 -65.78 17.39 35.54
C GLN A 70 -64.35 17.50 36.09
N LEU A 71 -64.18 17.90 37.35
CA LEU A 71 -62.87 17.92 38.00
C LEU A 71 -62.29 16.51 38.17
N HIS A 72 -63.13 15.53 38.49
CA HIS A 72 -62.70 14.14 38.61
C HIS A 72 -62.25 13.57 37.27
N ASP A 73 -63.00 13.84 36.20
CA ASP A 73 -62.66 13.40 34.85
C ASP A 73 -61.35 14.03 34.35
N MET A 74 -61.17 15.35 34.55
CA MET A 74 -59.90 16.00 34.19
C MET A 74 -58.71 15.42 34.98
N LEU A 75 -58.89 15.09 36.26
CA LEU A 75 -57.83 14.45 37.05
C LEU A 75 -57.52 13.04 36.55
N ALA A 76 -58.53 12.28 36.13
CA ALA A 76 -58.34 10.96 35.53
C ALA A 76 -57.58 11.06 34.19
N GLU A 77 -57.95 12.02 33.33
CA GLU A 77 -57.25 12.29 32.07
C GLU A 77 -55.81 12.72 32.29
N LEU A 78 -55.56 13.64 33.23
CA LEU A 78 -54.19 14.06 33.61
C LEU A 78 -53.35 12.90 34.12
N THR A 79 -53.95 12.00 34.90
CA THR A 79 -53.28 10.81 35.42
C THR A 79 -52.95 9.82 34.30
N ALA A 80 -53.87 9.61 33.37
CA ALA A 80 -53.65 8.77 32.19
C ALA A 80 -52.57 9.36 31.28
N ALA A 81 -52.63 10.66 30.99
CA ALA A 81 -51.64 11.37 30.19
C ALA A 81 -50.24 11.32 30.82
N THR A 82 -50.15 11.49 32.14
CA THR A 82 -48.87 11.38 32.88
C THR A 82 -48.31 9.95 32.81
N SER A 83 -49.18 8.94 32.87
CA SER A 83 -48.76 7.53 32.76
C SER A 83 -48.22 7.23 31.36
N LEU A 84 -48.93 7.66 30.31
CA LEU A 84 -48.47 7.54 28.92
C LEU A 84 -47.14 8.26 28.69
N MET A 85 -46.99 9.48 29.22
CA MET A 85 -45.74 10.23 29.11
C MET A 85 -44.58 9.49 29.79
N LYS A 86 -44.83 8.86 30.94
CA LYS A 86 -43.82 8.07 31.65
C LYS A 86 -43.45 6.80 30.88
N GLU A 87 -44.43 6.11 30.28
CA GLU A 87 -44.17 4.95 29.42
C GLU A 87 -43.35 5.33 28.19
N ALA A 88 -43.75 6.41 27.50
CA ALA A 88 -43.01 6.92 26.35
C ALA A 88 -41.58 7.35 26.73
N GLN A 89 -41.39 7.93 27.92
CA GLN A 89 -40.06 8.26 28.44
C GLN A 89 -39.21 7.02 28.68
N VAL A 90 -39.77 5.98 29.31
CA VAL A 90 -39.07 4.71 29.54
C VAL A 90 -38.67 4.08 28.20
N GLU A 91 -39.59 4.03 27.25
CA GLU A 91 -39.32 3.50 25.91
C GLU A 91 -38.23 4.29 25.18
N ALA A 92 -38.30 5.63 25.19
CA ALA A 92 -37.27 6.49 24.62
C ALA A 92 -35.89 6.27 25.27
N THR A 93 -35.83 6.11 26.59
CA THR A 93 -34.57 5.81 27.29
C THR A 93 -34.04 4.41 26.97
N SER A 94 -34.92 3.43 26.79
CA SER A 94 -34.53 2.07 26.35
C SER A 94 -33.95 2.10 24.95
N GLN A 95 -34.64 2.77 24.01
CA GLN A 95 -34.17 2.92 22.63
C GLN A 95 -32.83 3.66 22.55
N LEU A 96 -32.63 4.70 23.36
CA LEU A 96 -31.35 5.42 23.43
C LEU A 96 -30.23 4.51 23.97
N SER A 97 -30.52 3.71 25.00
CA SER A 97 -29.58 2.74 25.54
C SER A 97 -29.20 1.68 24.50
N GLU A 98 -30.18 1.14 23.77
CA GLU A 98 -29.96 0.18 22.69
C GLU A 98 -29.12 0.79 21.55
N ALA A 99 -29.46 2.00 21.10
CA ALA A 99 -28.71 2.71 20.07
C ALA A 99 -27.26 2.99 20.52
N SER A 100 -27.06 3.37 21.78
CA SER A 100 -25.71 3.60 22.33
C SER A 100 -24.88 2.31 22.38
N SER A 101 -25.52 1.19 22.73
CA SER A 101 -24.88 -0.14 22.77
C SER A 101 -24.53 -0.63 21.37
N GLN A 102 -25.43 -0.42 20.40
CA GLN A 102 -25.20 -0.73 18.98
C GLN A 102 -24.04 0.08 18.42
N LEU A 103 -24.01 1.39 18.66
CA LEU A 103 -22.91 2.26 18.24
C LEU A 103 -21.58 1.80 18.85
N ALA A 104 -21.56 1.45 20.14
CA ALA A 104 -20.36 0.93 20.79
C ALA A 104 -19.92 -0.45 20.24
N ALA A 105 -20.86 -1.29 19.80
CA ALA A 105 -20.56 -2.55 19.13
C ALA A 105 -19.98 -2.32 17.73
N GLU A 106 -20.56 -1.41 16.95
CA GLU A 106 -20.06 -1.04 15.63
C GLU A 106 -18.66 -0.42 15.70
N GLN A 107 -18.41 0.47 16.66
CA GLN A 107 -17.07 1.04 16.88
C GLN A 107 -16.02 -0.05 17.15
N ARG A 108 -16.36 -1.05 17.98
CA ARG A 108 -15.47 -2.18 18.24
C ARG A 108 -15.23 -3.03 16.99
N ALA A 109 -16.29 -3.32 16.22
CA ALA A 109 -16.19 -4.08 14.99
C ALA A 109 -15.34 -3.36 13.92
N LEU A 110 -15.46 -2.03 13.83
CA LEU A 110 -14.63 -1.21 12.93
C LEU A 110 -13.15 -1.23 13.34
N LEU A 111 -12.85 -1.11 14.63
CA LEU A 111 -11.47 -1.22 15.13
C LEU A 111 -10.87 -2.61 14.88
N GLU A 112 -11.65 -3.67 15.10
CA GLU A 112 -11.21 -5.03 14.80
C GLU A 112 -10.96 -5.23 13.30
N ARG A 113 -11.84 -4.69 12.44
CA ARG A 113 -11.64 -4.71 10.99
C ARG A 113 -10.40 -3.94 10.57
N LEU A 114 -10.19 -2.72 11.07
CA LEU A 114 -9.02 -1.91 10.74
C LEU A 114 -7.72 -2.59 11.14
N THR A 115 -7.67 -3.20 12.33
CA THR A 115 -6.49 -3.92 12.81
C THR A 115 -6.25 -5.21 12.03
N SER A 116 -7.31 -5.91 11.63
CA SER A 116 -7.23 -7.05 10.71
C SER A 116 -6.70 -6.65 9.33
N ASP A 117 -7.23 -5.57 8.75
CA ASP A 117 -6.80 -5.04 7.46
C ASP A 117 -5.34 -4.56 7.52
N GLN A 118 -4.93 -3.90 8.61
CA GLN A 118 -3.54 -3.51 8.84
C GLN A 118 -2.62 -4.74 8.89
N ARG A 119 -2.97 -5.79 9.65
CA ARG A 119 -2.20 -7.04 9.67
C ARG A 119 -2.09 -7.67 8.30
N SER A 120 -3.19 -7.71 7.56
CA SER A 120 -3.23 -8.23 6.20
C SER A 120 -2.29 -7.44 5.30
N MET A 121 -2.33 -6.11 5.34
CA MET A 121 -1.46 -5.23 4.56
C MET A 121 0.01 -5.45 4.90
N THR A 122 0.37 -5.54 6.19
CA THR A 122 1.75 -5.83 6.62
C THR A 122 2.22 -7.18 6.09
N SER A 123 1.38 -8.22 6.18
CA SER A 123 1.70 -9.54 5.63
C SER A 123 1.89 -9.50 4.10
N HIS A 124 1.06 -8.74 3.38
CA HIS A 124 1.25 -8.56 1.93
C HIS A 124 2.56 -7.83 1.61
N LEU A 125 2.92 -6.80 2.38
CA LEU A 125 4.20 -6.11 2.21
C LEU A 125 5.38 -7.05 2.43
N GLU A 126 5.34 -7.90 3.45
CA GLU A 126 6.37 -8.92 3.69
C GLU A 126 6.47 -9.91 2.51
N ILE A 127 5.35 -10.38 1.98
CA ILE A 127 5.32 -11.26 0.80
C ILE A 127 5.93 -10.56 -0.42
N VAL A 128 5.56 -9.30 -0.67
CA VAL A 128 6.09 -8.51 -1.79
C VAL A 128 7.59 -8.27 -1.63
N GLN A 129 8.07 -7.96 -0.43
CA GLN A 129 9.50 -7.80 -0.14
C GLN A 129 10.25 -9.11 -0.40
N LYS A 130 9.72 -10.25 0.07
CA LYS A 130 10.31 -11.57 -0.18
C LYS A 130 10.38 -11.89 -1.67
N LEU A 131 9.27 -11.70 -2.40
CA LEU A 131 9.23 -11.91 -3.85
C LEU A 131 10.24 -11.02 -4.59
N THR A 132 10.38 -9.77 -4.15
CA THR A 132 11.35 -8.83 -4.73
C THR A 132 12.79 -9.30 -4.48
N SER A 133 13.09 -9.80 -3.27
CA SER A 133 14.41 -10.36 -2.96
C SER A 133 14.72 -11.62 -3.78
N GLU A 134 13.74 -12.51 -3.95
CA GLU A 134 13.86 -13.72 -4.78
C GLU A 134 14.05 -13.35 -6.27
N GLN A 135 13.34 -12.33 -6.75
CA GLN A 135 13.49 -11.84 -8.12
C GLN A 135 14.89 -11.27 -8.36
N ARG A 136 15.44 -10.54 -7.38
CA ARG A 136 16.81 -10.00 -7.46
C ARG A 136 17.85 -11.12 -7.48
N GLU A 137 17.73 -12.10 -6.59
CA GLU A 137 18.62 -13.26 -6.56
C GLU A 137 18.56 -14.06 -7.87
N ALA A 138 17.35 -14.24 -8.43
CA ALA A 138 17.18 -14.86 -9.74
C ALA A 138 17.87 -14.06 -10.86
N ALA A 139 17.76 -12.73 -10.85
CA ALA A 139 18.43 -11.87 -11.82
C ALA A 139 19.96 -11.96 -11.71
N ASP A 140 20.51 -11.94 -10.49
CA ASP A 140 21.95 -12.07 -10.25
C ASP A 140 22.47 -13.45 -10.70
N SER A 141 21.71 -14.52 -10.46
CA SER A 141 22.05 -15.87 -10.91
C SER A 141 22.09 -15.98 -12.44
N LEU A 142 21.19 -15.28 -13.14
CA LEU A 142 21.14 -15.24 -14.60
C LEU A 142 22.29 -14.40 -15.18
N ALA A 143 22.68 -13.32 -14.50
CA ALA A 143 23.86 -12.53 -14.86
C ALA A 143 25.14 -13.38 -14.76
N LEU A 144 25.33 -14.12 -13.66
CA LEU A 144 26.45 -15.06 -13.50
C LEU A 144 26.44 -16.17 -14.56
N ALA A 145 25.27 -16.72 -14.86
CA ALA A 145 25.14 -17.75 -15.91
C ALA A 145 25.51 -17.20 -17.30
N ASN A 146 25.09 -15.97 -17.63
CA ASN A 146 25.46 -15.30 -18.87
C ASN A 146 26.96 -15.00 -18.94
N GLU A 147 27.58 -14.59 -17.83
CA GLU A 147 29.03 -14.39 -17.76
C GLU A 147 29.79 -15.70 -18.00
N GLN A 148 29.36 -16.80 -17.35
CA GLN A 148 29.93 -18.13 -17.58
C GLN A 148 29.77 -18.57 -19.04
N ALA A 149 28.61 -18.34 -19.64
CA ALA A 149 28.36 -18.64 -21.05
C ALA A 149 29.28 -17.83 -21.98
N ALA A 150 29.52 -16.55 -21.68
CA ALA A 150 30.44 -15.71 -22.44
C ALA A 150 31.89 -16.22 -22.36
N VAL A 151 32.34 -16.63 -21.17
CA VAL A 151 33.67 -17.25 -20.98
C VAL A 151 33.77 -18.59 -21.75
N GLN A 152 32.74 -19.42 -21.71
CA GLN A 152 32.70 -20.67 -22.48
C GLN A 152 32.74 -20.41 -23.99
N LEU A 153 32.04 -19.38 -24.47
CA LEU A 153 32.09 -18.99 -25.87
C LEU A 153 33.48 -18.49 -26.28
N ALA A 154 34.10 -17.64 -25.46
CA ALA A 154 35.44 -17.12 -25.72
C ALA A 154 36.50 -18.24 -25.74
N THR A 155 36.41 -19.20 -24.82
CA THR A 155 37.31 -20.36 -24.80
C THR A 155 37.08 -21.27 -26.01
N ALA A 156 35.83 -21.52 -26.42
CA ALA A 156 35.52 -22.27 -27.63
C ALA A 156 36.05 -21.57 -28.90
N GLN A 157 35.90 -20.25 -28.99
CA GLN A 157 36.46 -19.45 -30.09
C GLN A 157 37.99 -19.54 -30.13
N LYS A 158 38.66 -19.43 -28.97
CA LYS A 158 40.11 -19.57 -28.87
C LYS A 158 40.57 -20.96 -29.35
N LEU A 159 39.91 -22.02 -28.89
CA LEU A 159 40.22 -23.38 -29.31
C LEU A 159 40.02 -23.56 -30.82
N ALA A 160 38.97 -22.98 -31.40
CA ALA A 160 38.72 -23.00 -32.83
C ALA A 160 39.82 -22.25 -33.62
N THR A 161 40.32 -21.12 -33.11
CA THR A 161 41.45 -20.41 -33.72
C THR A 161 42.75 -21.22 -33.63
N GLU A 162 43.04 -21.81 -32.48
CA GLU A 162 44.22 -22.67 -32.29
C GLU A 162 44.17 -23.91 -33.20
N GLN A 163 42.99 -24.54 -33.34
CA GLN A 163 42.79 -25.66 -34.26
C GLN A 163 43.03 -25.26 -35.72
N ARG A 164 42.57 -24.07 -36.13
CA ARG A 164 42.80 -23.53 -37.48
C ARG A 164 44.28 -23.26 -37.73
N GLU A 165 44.98 -22.68 -36.76
CA GLU A 165 46.43 -22.46 -36.84
C GLU A 165 47.19 -23.79 -36.93
N ALA A 166 46.87 -24.76 -36.08
CA ALA A 166 47.45 -26.11 -36.14
C ALA A 166 47.22 -26.76 -37.52
N SER A 167 46.00 -26.65 -38.08
CA SER A 167 45.71 -27.12 -39.43
C SER A 167 46.55 -26.42 -40.49
N ASN A 168 46.72 -25.10 -40.40
CA ASN A 168 47.57 -24.33 -41.33
C ASN A 168 49.04 -24.77 -41.24
N HIS A 169 49.54 -25.04 -40.04
CA HIS A 169 50.89 -25.57 -39.83
C HIS A 169 51.07 -26.95 -40.44
N LEU A 170 50.09 -27.85 -40.30
CA LEU A 170 50.12 -29.17 -40.94
C LEU A 170 50.13 -29.07 -42.47
N VAL A 171 49.33 -28.16 -43.04
CA VAL A 171 49.35 -27.89 -44.49
C VAL A 171 50.71 -27.34 -44.92
N ALA A 172 51.29 -26.41 -44.16
CA ALA A 172 52.62 -25.86 -44.44
C ALA A 172 53.71 -26.93 -44.34
N ALA A 173 53.67 -27.79 -43.32
CA ALA A 173 54.58 -28.91 -43.15
C ALA A 173 54.43 -29.94 -44.29
N GLY A 174 53.20 -30.23 -44.72
CA GLY A 174 52.92 -31.08 -45.87
C GLY A 174 53.50 -30.49 -47.16
N ARG A 175 53.36 -29.18 -47.39
CA ARG A 175 54.00 -28.48 -48.52
C ARG A 175 55.53 -28.57 -48.46
N GLN A 176 56.13 -28.44 -47.28
CA GLN A 176 57.57 -28.61 -47.09
C GLN A 176 58.03 -30.04 -47.39
N GLN A 177 57.28 -31.06 -46.96
CA GLN A 177 57.58 -32.46 -47.28
C GLN A 177 57.50 -32.74 -48.78
N VAL A 178 56.49 -32.21 -49.48
CA VAL A 178 56.40 -32.31 -50.94
C VAL A 178 57.60 -31.65 -51.61
N ALA A 179 57.98 -30.45 -51.18
CA ALA A 179 59.17 -29.77 -51.71
C ALA A 179 60.47 -30.55 -51.44
N GLN A 180 60.60 -31.21 -50.28
CA GLN A 180 61.74 -32.08 -49.99
C GLN A 180 61.75 -33.34 -50.86
N LEU A 181 60.60 -33.96 -51.11
CA LEU A 181 60.47 -35.09 -52.04
C LEU A 181 60.82 -34.69 -53.46
N GLU A 182 60.36 -33.53 -53.93
CA GLU A 182 60.73 -32.98 -55.25
C GLU A 182 62.24 -32.71 -55.33
N ALA A 183 62.86 -32.15 -54.28
CA ALA A 183 64.31 -31.94 -54.22
C ALA A 183 65.08 -33.28 -54.22
N ALA A 184 64.60 -34.29 -53.50
CA ALA A 184 65.18 -35.63 -53.51
C ALA A 184 65.04 -36.31 -54.88
N GLN A 185 63.91 -36.14 -55.56
CA GLN A 185 63.71 -36.60 -56.93
C GLN A 185 64.67 -35.92 -57.91
N ARG A 186 64.88 -34.60 -57.78
CA ARG A 186 65.87 -33.86 -58.58
C ARG A 186 67.31 -34.32 -58.33
N LEU A 187 67.66 -34.62 -57.08
CA LEU A 187 68.97 -35.21 -56.76
C LEU A 187 69.12 -36.59 -57.37
N THR A 188 68.06 -37.40 -57.34
CA THR A 188 68.06 -38.74 -57.94
C THR A 188 68.18 -38.65 -59.46
N SER A 189 67.46 -37.71 -60.11
CA SER A 189 67.60 -37.47 -61.55
C SER A 189 68.99 -36.97 -61.91
N HIS A 190 69.57 -36.05 -61.13
CA HIS A 190 70.97 -35.62 -61.34
C HIS A 190 71.99 -36.74 -61.13
N GLN A 191 71.77 -37.64 -60.17
CA GLN A 191 72.63 -38.82 -60.00
C GLN A 191 72.50 -39.78 -61.17
N ALA A 192 71.29 -39.98 -61.70
CA ALA A 192 71.06 -40.78 -62.90
C ALA A 192 71.74 -40.16 -64.13
N GLU A 193 71.59 -38.85 -64.34
CA GLU A 193 72.29 -38.10 -65.39
C GLU A 193 73.81 -38.19 -65.23
N ALA A 194 74.34 -38.03 -64.00
CA ALA A 194 75.77 -38.14 -63.73
C ALA A 194 76.30 -39.57 -63.94
N ALA A 195 75.51 -40.59 -63.60
CA ALA A 195 75.84 -41.98 -63.87
C ALA A 195 75.83 -42.28 -65.38
N GLU A 196 74.87 -41.72 -66.12
CA GLU A 196 74.80 -41.81 -67.57
C GLU A 196 76.01 -41.11 -68.21
N GLN A 197 76.37 -39.91 -67.75
CA GLN A 197 77.59 -39.21 -68.16
C GLN A 197 78.87 -39.99 -67.84
N LEU A 198 78.95 -40.65 -66.68
CA LEU A 198 80.06 -41.53 -66.32
C LEU A 198 80.12 -42.78 -67.21
N SER A 199 78.96 -43.35 -67.57
CA SER A 199 78.89 -44.49 -68.49
C SER A 199 79.34 -44.07 -69.89
N ALA A 200 78.86 -42.91 -70.39
CA ALA A 200 79.27 -42.34 -71.65
C ALA A 200 80.76 -42.00 -71.66
N ALA A 201 81.29 -41.42 -70.56
CA ALA A 201 82.72 -41.16 -70.41
C ALA A 201 83.53 -42.45 -70.35
N ARG A 202 83.01 -43.51 -69.72
CA ARG A 202 83.64 -44.83 -69.67
C ARG A 202 83.64 -45.50 -71.03
N ASP A 203 82.57 -45.41 -71.79
CA ASP A 203 82.49 -45.93 -73.15
C ASP A 203 83.45 -45.17 -74.07
N LEU A 204 83.51 -43.84 -73.95
CA LEU A 204 84.47 -43.01 -74.68
C LEU A 204 85.92 -43.32 -74.25
N ALA A 205 86.17 -43.61 -72.97
CA ALA A 205 87.47 -44.07 -72.49
C ALA A 205 87.80 -45.47 -72.98
N ALA A 206 86.84 -46.39 -73.06
CA ALA A 206 87.01 -47.72 -73.65
C ALA A 206 87.28 -47.62 -75.16
N GLN A 207 86.64 -46.68 -75.86
CA GLN A 207 86.89 -46.37 -77.26
C GLN A 207 88.29 -45.79 -77.46
N ARG A 208 88.73 -44.87 -76.59
CA ARG A 208 90.10 -44.33 -76.55
C ARG A 208 91.14 -45.38 -76.18
N LEU A 209 90.80 -46.34 -75.33
CA LEU A 209 91.69 -47.45 -74.96
C LEU A 209 91.78 -48.49 -76.08
N ALA A 210 90.70 -48.72 -76.82
CA ALA A 210 90.71 -49.50 -78.06
C ALA A 210 91.56 -48.80 -79.13
N GLU A 211 91.38 -47.48 -79.31
CA GLU A 211 92.22 -46.66 -80.18
C GLU A 211 93.69 -46.68 -79.75
N ALA A 212 93.98 -46.59 -78.44
CA ALA A 212 95.33 -46.67 -77.88
C ALA A 212 95.94 -48.07 -77.98
N ALA A 213 95.14 -49.14 -77.90
CA ALA A 213 95.59 -50.51 -78.14
C ALA A 213 95.95 -50.75 -79.61
N THR A 214 95.24 -50.11 -80.55
CA THR A 214 95.67 -50.04 -81.97
C THR A 214 96.89 -49.13 -82.19
N ALA A 215 97.07 -48.07 -81.40
CA ALA A 215 98.24 -47.19 -81.49
C ALA A 215 99.51 -47.77 -80.81
N ALA A 216 99.36 -48.63 -79.80
CA ALA A 216 100.46 -49.22 -79.04
C ALA A 216 101.19 -50.36 -79.77
N SER A 217 100.78 -50.72 -80.99
CA SER A 217 101.52 -51.69 -81.83
C SER A 217 102.61 -51.05 -82.69
N THR A 218 102.86 -49.73 -82.60
CA THR A 218 103.92 -49.05 -83.35
C THR A 218 104.65 -47.99 -82.52
N ALA A 219 105.82 -48.38 -81.98
CA ALA A 219 106.95 -47.59 -81.44
C ALA A 219 106.69 -46.77 -80.15
N SER A 220 107.29 -47.07 -78.98
CA SER A 220 108.73 -47.07 -78.58
C SER A 220 109.37 -45.68 -78.52
N ALA A 221 109.45 -45.08 -77.33
CA ALA A 221 110.69 -44.50 -76.74
C ALA A 221 110.40 -43.77 -75.42
N ALA A 222 111.40 -43.81 -74.54
CA ALA A 222 111.37 -43.61 -73.10
C ALA A 222 111.72 -42.14 -72.66
N PRO A 223 111.77 -41.84 -71.35
CA PRO A 223 111.44 -40.54 -70.73
C PRO A 223 112.64 -39.77 -70.15
N SER A 224 112.38 -38.62 -69.51
CA SER A 224 113.00 -38.13 -68.24
C SER A 224 112.79 -36.61 -68.08
N THR A 225 112.83 -35.91 -66.94
CA THR A 225 112.77 -36.10 -65.48
C THR A 225 112.92 -34.68 -64.89
N ILE A 226 112.45 -34.40 -63.66
CA ILE A 226 113.10 -33.63 -62.56
C ILE A 226 112.09 -32.85 -61.70
N ILE A 227 111.96 -33.38 -60.48
CA ILE A 227 111.35 -32.91 -59.21
C ILE A 227 112.42 -32.02 -58.52
N PRO A 228 112.16 -31.00 -57.64
CA PRO A 228 111.61 -31.28 -56.29
C PRO A 228 110.94 -30.20 -55.40
N LYS A 229 110.03 -30.69 -54.53
CA LYS A 229 109.87 -30.47 -53.05
C LYS A 229 109.50 -29.03 -52.56
N VAL A 230 108.73 -28.77 -51.48
CA VAL A 230 108.22 -29.51 -50.30
C VAL A 230 107.32 -28.58 -49.42
N TYR A 231 106.55 -29.19 -48.49
CA TYR A 231 105.96 -28.67 -47.21
C TYR A 231 104.47 -28.23 -47.23
N THR A 232 103.47 -29.10 -46.97
CA THR A 232 102.85 -29.61 -45.69
C THR A 232 101.92 -28.64 -44.93
N ASP A 233 100.60 -28.91 -45.02
CA ASP A 233 99.54 -29.22 -44.00
C ASP A 233 99.56 -28.54 -42.59
N PRO A 234 98.46 -28.50 -41.76
CA PRO A 234 97.18 -29.20 -41.89
C PRO A 234 95.87 -28.50 -41.44
N ALA A 235 94.76 -29.17 -41.80
CA ALA A 235 93.46 -29.38 -41.14
C ALA A 235 92.89 -28.40 -40.08
N GLY A 236 91.58 -28.13 -40.20
CA GLY A 236 90.73 -27.65 -39.08
C GLY A 236 89.27 -27.42 -39.46
N GLN A 237 88.40 -28.34 -39.05
CA GLN A 237 86.94 -28.32 -39.14
C GLN A 237 86.28 -27.13 -38.42
N ALA A 238 85.13 -26.67 -38.94
CA ALA A 238 83.80 -26.79 -38.28
C ALA A 238 82.82 -25.70 -38.77
N ALA A 239 81.61 -26.12 -39.16
CA ALA A 239 80.40 -25.30 -39.22
C ALA A 239 79.70 -25.31 -37.83
N PRO A 240 78.49 -24.75 -37.61
CA PRO A 240 77.69 -23.75 -38.34
C PRO A 240 77.18 -22.63 -37.38
N THR A 241 76.41 -21.64 -37.86
CA THR A 241 75.04 -21.29 -37.35
C THR A 241 74.52 -19.95 -37.90
N SER A 242 73.24 -20.00 -38.25
CA SER A 242 72.35 -18.89 -38.58
C SER A 242 72.18 -17.90 -37.41
N ALA A 243 71.93 -16.62 -37.71
CA ALA A 243 70.67 -15.95 -37.39
C ALA A 243 70.74 -14.44 -37.63
N SER A 244 69.58 -13.92 -38.03
CA SER A 244 69.32 -12.60 -38.56
C SER A 244 69.34 -11.47 -37.54
N ARG A 245 69.91 -10.36 -38.01
CA ARG A 245 69.52 -8.95 -37.92
C ARG A 245 68.15 -8.61 -37.26
N THR A 246 68.26 -7.81 -36.18
CA THR A 246 67.63 -6.48 -35.89
C THR A 246 66.13 -6.26 -36.16
N VAL A 247 65.41 -5.72 -35.15
CA VAL A 247 64.75 -4.38 -35.14
C VAL A 247 63.65 -4.32 -34.04
N ARG A 248 63.81 -3.36 -33.12
CA ARG A 248 62.88 -2.76 -32.12
C ARG A 248 61.87 -1.81 -32.86
N PRO A 249 61.00 -0.98 -32.24
CA PRO A 249 60.31 -1.00 -30.94
C PRO A 249 58.79 -0.63 -31.08
N SER A 250 58.13 -0.38 -29.93
CA SER A 250 57.18 0.73 -29.68
C SER A 250 55.66 0.49 -29.67
N ASP A 251 55.08 1.18 -28.68
CA ASP A 251 53.78 1.85 -28.63
C ASP A 251 52.49 1.08 -28.34
N GLY A 252 51.91 1.42 -27.18
CA GLY A 252 50.85 2.43 -27.22
C GLY A 252 49.43 1.90 -27.09
N THR A 253 48.97 1.72 -25.85
CA THR A 253 47.55 1.83 -25.48
C THR A 253 47.50 2.84 -24.33
N MET A 254 47.40 4.15 -24.59
CA MET A 254 46.13 4.87 -24.78
C MET A 254 45.06 4.41 -23.78
N SER A 255 45.19 4.87 -22.53
CA SER A 255 44.03 5.46 -21.85
C SER A 255 43.48 6.55 -22.75
N LEU A 256 42.16 6.58 -22.98
CA LEU A 256 41.35 7.79 -23.11
C LEU A 256 39.90 7.44 -23.54
N PHE A 257 38.97 7.93 -22.72
CA PHE A 257 37.56 8.27 -22.94
C PHE A 257 36.46 7.37 -22.35
N ALA A 258 35.57 8.07 -21.63
CA ALA A 258 34.26 7.72 -21.07
C ALA A 258 34.30 6.94 -19.73
N SER A 259 33.87 7.46 -18.58
CA SER A 259 33.02 8.62 -18.29
C SER A 259 33.19 9.08 -16.84
N ASP A 260 33.41 10.38 -16.69
CA ASP A 260 32.80 11.20 -15.64
C ASP A 260 31.26 11.04 -15.73
N LEU A 261 30.55 10.89 -14.61
CA LEU A 261 29.21 11.48 -14.32
C LEU A 261 28.55 10.78 -13.12
N ASP A 262 28.42 11.55 -12.04
CA ASP A 262 27.28 11.61 -11.12
C ASP A 262 26.98 10.44 -10.19
N ASP A 263 27.84 10.27 -9.18
CA ASP A 263 27.38 9.91 -7.83
C ASP A 263 26.74 11.15 -7.17
N GLN A 264 25.50 11.47 -7.56
CA GLN A 264 24.58 12.26 -6.75
C GLN A 264 23.21 11.57 -6.71
N PRO A 265 22.74 11.09 -5.54
CA PRO A 265 21.32 10.83 -5.38
C PRO A 265 20.58 12.19 -5.31
N MET A 266 20.11 12.66 -6.47
CA MET A 266 19.10 13.73 -6.64
C MET A 266 17.69 13.22 -6.28
N PHE A 267 17.53 12.61 -5.11
CA PHE A 267 16.23 12.31 -4.49
C PHE A 267 16.44 12.40 -2.97
N SER A 268 16.56 13.62 -2.44
CA SER A 268 15.43 14.31 -1.77
C SER A 268 15.07 13.64 -0.45
N ASP A 269 15.79 14.02 0.60
CA ASP A 269 15.41 13.86 2.02
C ASP A 269 14.21 14.77 2.39
N ASN A 270 13.16 14.80 1.57
CA ASN A 270 12.03 15.73 1.74
C ASN A 270 10.72 15.03 2.13
N ALA A 271 10.80 13.93 2.88
CA ALA A 271 9.63 13.29 3.48
C ALA A 271 9.34 13.78 4.91
N ASN A 272 10.30 14.41 5.59
CA ASN A 272 10.09 14.98 6.93
C ASN A 272 9.64 16.46 6.92
N ASP A 273 9.96 17.24 5.88
CA ASP A 273 9.51 18.64 5.78
C ASP A 273 8.02 18.79 5.41
N LEU A 274 7.40 17.73 4.86
CA LEU A 274 5.97 17.74 4.53
C LEU A 274 5.07 17.42 5.73
N LEU A 275 5.64 16.96 6.85
CA LEU A 275 4.88 16.66 8.07
C LEU A 275 4.88 17.82 9.06
N ASP A 276 5.88 18.70 8.99
CA ASP A 276 5.99 19.86 9.91
C ASP A 276 5.02 20.99 9.53
N GLY A 277 4.73 21.18 8.24
CA GLY A 277 3.79 22.22 7.78
C GLY A 277 2.31 21.89 7.97
N VAL A 278 1.92 20.61 7.97
CA VAL A 278 0.50 20.20 8.05
C VAL A 278 0.00 20.17 9.50
N LEU A 279 0.89 19.99 10.47
CA LEU A 279 0.52 20.03 11.89
C LEU A 279 0.27 21.46 12.39
N ASP A 280 0.90 22.48 11.79
CA ASP A 280 0.67 23.88 12.15
C ASP A 280 -0.71 24.37 11.65
N ASP A 281 -1.08 24.06 10.40
CA ASP A 281 -2.40 24.42 9.83
C ASP A 281 -3.58 23.73 10.55
N VAL A 282 -3.38 22.53 11.10
CA VAL A 282 -4.45 21.82 11.84
C VAL A 282 -4.59 22.31 13.28
N MET A 283 -3.50 22.83 13.88
CA MET A 283 -3.53 23.35 15.25
C MET A 283 -3.98 24.81 15.33
N GLU A 284 -3.81 25.62 14.29
CA GLU A 284 -4.33 27.00 14.23
C GLU A 284 -5.87 27.01 14.10
N ASN A 285 -6.45 26.04 13.38
CA ASN A 285 -7.90 25.98 13.15
C ASN A 285 -8.72 25.48 14.36
N ILE A 286 -8.07 24.88 15.39
CA ILE A 286 -8.76 24.38 16.59
C ILE A 286 -8.84 25.46 17.69
N ASN A 287 -7.97 26.49 17.64
CA ASN A 287 -7.95 27.55 18.65
C ASN A 287 -8.85 28.75 18.32
N ASP A 288 -9.35 28.89 17.09
CA ASP A 288 -10.18 30.05 16.68
C ASP A 288 -11.70 29.81 16.80
N GLU A 289 -12.14 28.59 17.10
CA GLU A 289 -13.56 28.26 17.36
C GLU A 289 -13.96 28.39 18.85
N GLY A 290 -13.04 28.82 19.73
CA GLY A 290 -13.25 28.90 21.18
C GLY A 290 -13.71 30.26 21.73
N ASP A 291 -13.74 31.33 20.93
CA ASP A 291 -13.96 32.71 21.43
C ASP A 291 -15.22 33.40 20.84
N GLN A 292 -16.21 32.62 20.43
CA GLN A 292 -17.53 33.12 20.03
C GLN A 292 -18.67 32.40 20.76
N SER A 293 -18.85 32.68 22.05
CA SER A 293 -20.15 32.59 22.77
C SER A 293 -20.10 33.29 24.12
#